data_AF-R9JC41-F1
#
_entry.id   AF-R9JC41-F1
#
_cell.length_a   1.000
_cell.length_b   1.000
_cell.length_c   1.000
_cell.angle_alpha   90.00
_cell.angle_beta   90.00
_cell.angle_gamma   90.00
#
_symmetry.space_group_name_H-M   'P 1'
#
loop_
_entity.id
_entity.type
_entity.pdbx_description
1 polymer ?
#
loop_
_entity_poly.entity_id
_entity_poly.type
_entity_poly.pdbx_seq_one_letter_code
_entity_poly.pdbx_strand_id
1 'polypeptide(L)'
;MACGRGGKTQHCLRYGSMNGVNIFMHEYYFKMGEFATICGVKKSTLVHYADIGLFKPHHIGENGYYYYSPTQIYVYEVIDIMRRMSIPLEEIKAYLENQDVMNCREVLKRNLELLKAKRKEMEHIERIIENTLRDVDNALNQKQDEIEVITQEEDHYFFVYKMPYRTEKAAYDLGDARAMIKRCKDSWFNSTLNVSEIVLQEHVLDGSFKKTYGGFRIDHKIEDENIMIRPAGQYVTVCSKSGGNKIPCLYRKLKKYADEHGYQVCGNAYEEDQLSYITEHDRENYLVRCYLHVRPIDTGNH
;
A
#
# COMPACT_ATOMS: atom_id res chain seq x y z
N MET A 1 -25.11 53.83 -7.36
CA MET A 1 -24.20 53.71 -8.53
C MET A 1 -23.97 52.23 -8.80
N ALA A 2 -24.68 51.67 -9.79
CA ALA A 2 -24.52 50.28 -10.21
C ALA A 2 -23.54 50.24 -11.39
N CYS A 3 -22.35 49.66 -11.18
CA CYS A 3 -21.42 49.34 -12.26
C CYS A 3 -21.83 47.99 -12.88
N GLY A 4 -22.54 48.04 -14.01
CA GLY A 4 -22.80 46.87 -14.84
C GLY A 4 -21.51 46.38 -15.49
N ARG A 5 -21.08 45.15 -15.17
CA ARG A 5 -19.98 44.46 -15.85
C ARG A 5 -20.53 43.74 -17.08
N GLY A 6 -20.53 44.44 -18.21
CA GLY A 6 -20.76 43.82 -19.52
C GLY A 6 -19.53 43.02 -19.96
N GLY A 7 -19.66 41.70 -20.03
CA GLY A 7 -18.72 40.82 -20.71
C GLY A 7 -18.79 41.08 -22.22
N LYS A 8 -17.87 41.88 -22.76
CA LYS A 8 -17.69 42.01 -24.20
C LYS A 8 -16.53 41.13 -24.64
N THR A 9 -16.88 40.12 -25.42
CA THR A 9 -16.05 39.21 -26.20
C THR A 9 -15.30 39.99 -27.28
N GLN A 10 -14.08 39.56 -27.60
CA GLN A 10 -13.28 40.21 -28.64
C GLN A 10 -13.46 39.46 -29.95
N HIS A 11 -13.83 40.21 -31.00
CA HIS A 11 -13.93 39.72 -32.37
C HIS A 11 -12.71 40.21 -33.14
N CYS A 12 -11.92 39.30 -33.69
CA CYS A 12 -10.87 39.65 -34.66
C CYS A 12 -11.34 39.24 -36.06
N LEU A 13 -11.18 40.15 -37.03
CA LEU A 13 -11.47 39.91 -38.43
C LEU A 13 -10.16 39.50 -39.12
N ARG A 14 -10.12 38.32 -39.73
CA ARG A 14 -9.06 37.95 -40.69
C ARG A 14 -9.65 37.87 -42.10
N TYR A 15 -8.94 38.46 -43.06
CA TYR A 15 -9.27 38.37 -44.48
C TYR A 15 -8.75 37.05 -45.05
N GLY A 16 -9.64 36.27 -45.66
CA GLY A 16 -9.29 35.11 -46.48
C GLY A 16 -10.16 35.09 -47.73
N SER A 17 -9.53 35.02 -48.90
CA SER A 17 -10.22 34.84 -50.18
C SER A 17 -10.27 33.36 -50.52
N MET A 18 -11.47 32.79 -50.61
CA MET A 18 -11.73 31.52 -51.28
C MET A 18 -12.85 31.75 -52.30
N ASN A 19 -12.55 31.53 -53.58
CA ASN A 19 -13.50 31.62 -54.69
C ASN A 19 -14.26 32.97 -54.82
N GLY A 20 -13.61 34.08 -54.47
CA GLY A 20 -14.16 35.43 -54.71
C GLY A 20 -15.34 35.83 -53.82
N VAL A 21 -15.66 35.05 -52.78
CA VAL A 21 -16.67 35.40 -51.78
C VAL A 21 -15.97 35.77 -50.47
N ASN A 22 -16.19 37.00 -49.99
CA ASN A 22 -15.73 37.43 -48.67
C ASN A 22 -16.56 36.71 -47.60
N ILE A 23 -15.98 35.71 -46.95
CA ILE A 23 -16.61 35.02 -45.81
C ILE A 23 -16.03 35.62 -44.53
N PHE A 24 -16.88 36.31 -43.76
CA PHE A 24 -16.55 36.77 -42.42
C PHE A 24 -16.54 35.58 -41.45
N MET A 25 -15.37 35.00 -41.18
CA MET A 25 -15.20 34.14 -40.01
C MET A 25 -14.88 35.02 -38.80
N HIS A 26 -15.88 35.25 -37.94
CA HIS A 26 -15.62 35.81 -36.62
C HIS A 26 -14.88 34.77 -35.78
N GLU A 27 -13.57 34.96 -35.59
CA GLU A 27 -12.86 34.24 -34.54
C GLU A 27 -13.25 34.85 -33.20
N TYR A 28 -14.08 34.11 -32.48
CA TYR A 28 -14.49 34.43 -31.12
C TYR A 28 -13.36 34.09 -30.17
N TYR A 29 -12.98 34.99 -29.26
CA TYR A 29 -11.94 34.73 -28.25
C TYR A 29 -12.51 34.86 -26.83
N PHE A 30 -12.09 33.95 -25.94
CA PHE A 30 -12.42 33.98 -24.53
C PHE A 30 -11.38 34.79 -23.75
N LYS A 31 -11.83 35.67 -22.87
CA LYS A 31 -10.93 36.23 -21.84
C LYS A 31 -10.49 35.10 -20.91
N MET A 32 -9.31 35.22 -20.31
CA MET A 32 -8.79 34.22 -19.36
C MET A 32 -9.80 33.74 -18.31
N GLY A 33 -10.65 34.64 -17.80
CA GLY A 33 -11.69 34.26 -16.84
C GLY A 33 -12.76 33.34 -17.42
N GLU A 34 -13.25 33.66 -18.62
CA GLU A 34 -14.24 32.86 -19.32
C GLU A 34 -13.64 31.50 -19.71
N PHE A 35 -12.41 31.50 -20.23
CA PHE A 35 -11.69 30.28 -20.57
C PHE A 35 -11.44 29.38 -19.36
N ALA A 36 -11.01 29.97 -18.23
CA ALA A 36 -10.81 29.25 -16.98
C ALA A 36 -12.12 28.61 -16.47
N THR A 37 -13.24 29.34 -16.56
CA THR A 37 -14.56 28.80 -16.20
C THR A 37 -14.96 27.63 -17.09
N ILE A 38 -14.76 27.73 -18.42
CA ILE A 38 -15.06 26.65 -19.37
C ILE A 38 -14.21 25.40 -19.07
N CYS A 39 -12.92 25.60 -18.81
CA CYS A 39 -11.97 24.54 -18.51
C CYS A 39 -12.06 24.02 -17.06
N GLY A 40 -12.96 24.56 -16.24
CA GLY A 40 -13.15 24.15 -14.84
C GLY A 40 -11.96 24.45 -13.90
N VAL A 41 -11.14 25.45 -14.22
CA VAL A 41 -9.94 25.80 -13.44
C VAL A 41 -9.94 27.22 -12.90
N LYS A 42 -9.02 27.49 -11.97
CA LYS A 42 -8.74 28.84 -11.49
C LYS A 42 -7.92 29.59 -12.54
N LYS A 43 -8.12 30.91 -12.65
CA LYS A 43 -7.27 31.79 -13.48
C LYS A 43 -5.78 31.61 -13.17
N SER A 44 -5.43 31.42 -11.90
CA SER A 44 -4.04 31.19 -11.46
C SER A 44 -3.41 29.94 -12.08
N THR A 45 -4.20 28.91 -12.42
CA THR A 45 -3.70 27.72 -13.14
C THR A 45 -3.27 28.08 -14.55
N LEU A 46 -4.06 28.87 -15.27
CA LEU A 46 -3.70 29.32 -16.62
C LEU A 46 -2.52 30.29 -16.62
N VAL A 47 -2.43 31.17 -15.61
CA VAL A 47 -1.26 32.04 -15.42
C VAL A 47 -0.01 31.18 -15.22
N HIS A 48 -0.05 30.24 -14.29
CA HIS A 48 1.07 29.33 -14.05
C HIS A 48 1.48 28.57 -15.32
N TYR A 49 0.52 28.05 -16.11
CA TYR A 49 0.84 27.36 -17.36
C TYR A 49 1.44 28.28 -18.42
N ALA A 50 1.01 29.54 -18.49
CA ALA A 50 1.61 30.51 -19.36
C ALA A 50 3.06 30.82 -18.93
N ASP A 51 3.30 30.98 -17.62
CA ASP A 51 4.60 31.30 -17.03
C ASP A 51 5.65 30.20 -17.28
N ILE A 52 5.28 28.93 -17.09
CA ILE A 52 6.17 27.78 -17.41
C ILE A 52 6.21 27.47 -18.92
N GLY A 53 5.39 28.17 -19.71
CA GLY A 53 5.28 28.00 -21.16
C GLY A 53 4.64 26.70 -21.60
N LEU A 54 3.87 26.03 -20.74
CA LEU A 54 3.09 24.83 -21.07
C LEU A 54 1.88 25.16 -21.94
N PHE A 55 1.16 26.24 -21.61
CA PHE A 55 -0.06 26.64 -22.30
C PHE A 55 -0.22 28.15 -22.26
N LYS A 56 -0.02 28.79 -23.42
CA LYS A 56 0.01 30.25 -23.57
C LYS A 56 -1.31 30.76 -24.16
N PRO A 57 -1.73 32.00 -23.87
CA PRO A 57 -2.86 32.60 -24.59
C PRO A 57 -2.56 32.69 -26.07
N HIS A 58 -3.61 32.64 -26.90
CA HIS A 58 -3.48 32.84 -28.34
C HIS A 58 -2.89 34.22 -28.65
N HIS A 59 -3.33 35.24 -27.91
CA HIS A 59 -2.73 36.57 -27.96
C HIS A 59 -2.94 37.34 -26.65
N ILE A 60 -2.15 38.39 -26.48
CA ILE A 60 -2.32 39.39 -25.43
C ILE A 60 -2.88 40.64 -26.11
N GLY A 61 -4.04 41.12 -25.67
CA GLY A 61 -4.66 42.32 -26.23
C GLY A 61 -3.89 43.59 -25.85
N GLU A 62 -4.13 44.69 -26.56
CA GLU A 62 -3.50 45.99 -26.27
C GLU A 62 -3.76 46.50 -24.85
N ASN A 63 -4.86 46.05 -24.23
CA ASN A 63 -5.23 46.31 -22.85
C ASN A 63 -4.50 45.42 -21.82
N GLY A 64 -3.53 44.60 -22.25
CA GLY A 64 -2.75 43.69 -21.42
C GLY A 64 -3.48 42.41 -21.00
N TYR A 65 -4.72 42.19 -21.45
CA TYR A 65 -5.47 40.99 -21.08
C TYR A 65 -5.12 39.80 -21.98
N TYR A 66 -5.15 38.59 -21.40
CA TYR A 66 -4.90 37.35 -22.12
C TYR A 66 -6.18 36.80 -22.75
N TYR A 67 -6.10 36.44 -24.02
CA TYR A 67 -7.21 35.91 -24.82
C TYR A 67 -6.87 34.53 -25.37
N TYR A 68 -7.83 33.62 -25.28
CA TYR A 68 -7.71 32.23 -25.71
C TYR A 68 -8.71 31.93 -26.82
N SER A 69 -8.31 31.16 -27.82
CA SER A 69 -9.22 30.74 -28.90
C SER A 69 -10.07 29.52 -28.47
N PRO A 70 -11.24 29.28 -29.08
CA PRO A 70 -12.05 28.09 -28.84
C PRO A 70 -11.31 26.79 -29.12
N THR A 71 -10.42 26.78 -30.12
CA THR A 71 -9.61 25.60 -30.45
C THR A 71 -8.61 25.23 -29.36
N GLN A 72 -8.19 26.18 -28.52
CA GLN A 72 -7.30 25.90 -27.40
C GLN A 72 -7.97 25.09 -26.27
N ILE A 73 -9.30 24.97 -26.27
CA ILE A 73 -10.03 24.08 -25.35
C ILE A 73 -9.55 22.63 -25.56
N TYR A 74 -9.43 22.16 -26.80
CA TYR A 74 -8.97 20.79 -27.09
C TYR A 74 -7.54 20.54 -26.60
N VAL A 75 -6.65 21.54 -26.72
CA VAL A 75 -5.28 21.44 -26.20
C VAL A 75 -5.30 21.36 -24.67
N TYR A 76 -6.16 22.15 -24.02
CA TYR A 76 -6.35 22.08 -22.58
C TYR A 76 -6.88 20.71 -22.13
N GLU A 77 -7.85 20.13 -22.84
CA GLU A 77 -8.35 18.78 -22.53
C GLU A 77 -7.24 17.72 -22.57
N VAL A 78 -6.30 17.82 -23.52
CA VAL A 78 -5.10 16.96 -23.57
C VAL A 78 -4.20 17.18 -22.35
N ILE A 79 -3.96 18.43 -21.95
CA ILE A 79 -3.20 18.74 -20.73
C ILE A 79 -3.91 18.16 -19.50
N ASP A 80 -5.23 18.32 -19.39
CA ASP A 80 -6.00 17.89 -18.23
C ASP A 80 -5.98 16.36 -18.09
N ILE A 81 -6.22 15.61 -19.17
CA ILE A 81 -6.16 14.15 -19.12
C ILE A 81 -4.74 13.66 -18.78
N MET A 82 -3.70 14.27 -19.34
CA MET A 82 -2.31 13.91 -19.03
C MET A 82 -1.94 14.19 -17.57
N ARG A 83 -2.43 15.30 -17.00
CA ARG A 83 -2.27 15.58 -15.58
C ARG A 83 -3.01 14.59 -14.70
N ARG A 84 -4.22 14.18 -15.07
CA ARG A 84 -4.97 13.14 -14.34
C ARG A 84 -4.26 11.79 -14.37
N MET A 85 -3.49 11.51 -15.43
CA MET A 85 -2.58 10.36 -15.49
C MET A 85 -1.30 10.52 -14.63
N SER A 86 -1.16 11.62 -13.87
CA SER A 86 0.02 11.95 -13.06
C SER A 86 1.31 12.17 -13.87
N ILE A 87 1.20 12.60 -15.14
CA ILE A 87 2.36 12.95 -15.96
C ILE A 87 2.88 14.33 -15.51
N PRO A 88 4.21 14.50 -15.28
CA PRO A 88 4.80 15.79 -14.94
C PRO A 88 4.57 16.86 -16.01
N LEU A 89 4.39 18.13 -15.60
CA LEU A 89 4.06 19.23 -16.52
C LEU A 89 5.14 19.44 -17.59
N GLU A 90 6.40 19.17 -17.25
CA GLU A 90 7.56 19.25 -18.14
C GLU A 90 7.46 18.21 -19.26
N GLU A 91 7.03 16.99 -18.95
CA GLU A 91 6.80 15.93 -19.95
C GLU A 91 5.59 16.23 -20.84
N ILE A 92 4.53 16.80 -20.25
CA ILE A 92 3.35 17.26 -21.03
C ILE A 92 3.77 18.36 -22.01
N LYS A 93 4.60 19.31 -21.57
CA LYS A 93 5.12 20.37 -22.43
C LYS A 93 5.93 19.80 -23.60
N ALA A 94 6.88 18.91 -23.32
CA ALA A 94 7.68 18.25 -24.35
C ALA A 94 6.83 17.47 -25.35
N TYR A 95 5.75 16.81 -24.88
CA TYR A 95 4.77 16.14 -25.72
C TYR A 95 4.00 17.11 -26.61
N LEU A 96 3.55 18.25 -26.09
CA LEU A 96 2.82 19.26 -26.86
C LEU A 96 3.71 19.95 -27.92
N GLU A 97 5.01 20.08 -27.66
CA GLU A 97 5.98 20.63 -28.60
C GLU A 97 6.32 19.65 -29.73
N ASN A 98 6.27 18.33 -29.47
CA ASN A 98 6.60 17.26 -30.42
C ASN A 98 5.47 16.23 -30.49
N GLN A 99 4.32 16.65 -30.99
CA GLN A 99 3.15 15.79 -31.18
C GLN A 99 3.38 14.81 -32.33
N ASP A 100 3.86 13.63 -31.98
CA ASP A 100 4.06 12.51 -32.88
C ASP A 100 3.23 11.29 -32.41
N VAL A 101 2.70 10.54 -33.38
CA VAL A 101 1.83 9.37 -33.11
C VAL A 101 2.58 8.29 -32.33
N MET A 102 3.86 8.05 -32.65
CA MET A 102 4.67 7.04 -31.95
C MET A 102 4.99 7.51 -30.53
N ASN A 103 5.35 8.79 -30.36
CA ASN A 103 5.56 9.37 -29.03
C ASN A 103 4.30 9.28 -28.15
N CYS A 104 3.13 9.63 -28.69
CA CYS A 104 1.85 9.50 -28.00
C CYS A 104 1.57 8.06 -27.55
N ARG A 105 1.76 7.10 -28.46
CA ARG A 105 1.55 5.68 -28.17
C ARG A 105 2.45 5.19 -27.03
N GLU A 106 3.73 5.55 -27.04
CA GLU A 106 4.67 5.12 -25.99
C GLU A 106 4.34 5.75 -24.63
N VAL A 107 3.99 7.04 -24.60
CA VAL A 107 3.55 7.73 -23.37
C VAL A 107 2.29 7.05 -22.81
N LEU A 108 1.28 6.79 -23.64
CA LEU A 108 0.04 6.14 -23.21
C LEU A 108 0.29 4.71 -22.70
N LYS A 109 1.11 3.93 -23.41
CA LYS A 109 1.47 2.57 -23.02
C LYS A 109 2.18 2.54 -21.67
N ARG A 110 3.20 3.40 -21.47
CA ARG A 110 3.93 3.53 -20.21
C ARG A 110 3.00 3.87 -19.04
N ASN A 111 2.10 4.86 -19.23
CA ASN A 111 1.17 5.28 -18.20
C ASN A 111 0.10 4.22 -17.90
N LEU A 112 -0.36 3.47 -18.91
CA LEU A 112 -1.28 2.35 -18.70
C LEU A 112 -0.65 1.25 -17.83
N GLU A 113 0.62 0.90 -18.08
CA GLU A 113 1.33 -0.07 -17.24
C GLU A 113 1.56 0.44 -15.81
N LEU A 114 1.90 1.72 -15.64
CA LEU A 114 1.98 2.35 -14.31
C LEU A 114 0.64 2.30 -13.57
N LEU A 115 -0.48 2.58 -14.26
CA LEU A 115 -1.81 2.53 -13.67
C LEU A 115 -2.20 1.10 -13.27
N LYS A 116 -1.86 0.10 -14.09
CA LYS A 116 -2.06 -1.32 -13.74
C LYS A 116 -1.25 -1.72 -12.52
N ALA A 117 0.00 -1.27 -12.43
CA ALA A 117 0.85 -1.53 -11.25
C ALA A 117 0.25 -0.92 -9.98
N LYS A 118 -0.19 0.35 -10.04
CA LYS A 118 -0.89 1.01 -8.92
C LYS A 118 -2.17 0.29 -8.52
N ARG A 119 -2.95 -0.21 -9.49
CA ARG A 119 -4.15 -0.98 -9.19
C ARG A 119 -3.82 -2.26 -8.41
N LYS A 120 -2.81 -3.01 -8.83
CA LYS A 120 -2.35 -4.22 -8.12
C LYS A 120 -1.88 -3.91 -6.69
N GLU A 121 -1.17 -2.81 -6.51
CA GLU A 121 -0.77 -2.32 -5.18
C GLU A 121 -1.99 -2.00 -4.32
N MET A 122 -2.99 -1.29 -4.86
CA MET A 122 -4.23 -0.97 -4.14
C MET A 122 -5.02 -2.23 -3.78
N GLU A 123 -5.17 -3.19 -4.70
CA GLU A 123 -5.84 -4.49 -4.46
C GLU A 123 -5.14 -5.28 -3.35
N HIS A 124 -3.81 -5.20 -3.27
CA HIS A 124 -3.07 -5.86 -2.20
C HIS A 124 -3.23 -5.16 -0.84
N ILE A 125 -3.17 -3.82 -0.82
CA ILE A 125 -3.42 -3.04 0.40
C ILE A 125 -4.83 -3.27 0.94
N GLU A 126 -5.83 -3.28 0.06
CA GLU A 126 -7.22 -3.61 0.41
C GLU A 126 -7.31 -4.97 1.11
N ARG A 127 -6.69 -6.00 0.54
CA ARG A 127 -6.64 -7.34 1.14
C ARG A 127 -5.94 -7.37 2.50
N ILE A 128 -4.82 -6.65 2.67
CA ILE A 128 -4.15 -6.52 3.97
C ILE A 128 -5.13 -5.95 5.00
N ILE A 129 -5.87 -4.91 4.63
CA ILE A 129 -6.84 -4.27 5.51
C ILE A 129 -7.96 -5.24 5.86
N GLU A 130 -8.57 -5.91 4.88
CA GLU A 130 -9.63 -6.89 5.08
C GLU A 130 -9.20 -8.04 6.00
N ASN A 131 -8.03 -8.62 5.76
CA ASN A 131 -7.49 -9.69 6.60
C ASN A 131 -7.17 -9.20 8.01
N THR A 132 -6.62 -7.99 8.15
CA THR A 132 -6.31 -7.40 9.47
C THR A 132 -7.58 -7.10 10.25
N LEU A 133 -8.65 -6.61 9.59
CA LEU A 133 -9.95 -6.41 10.22
C LEU A 133 -10.53 -7.74 10.72
N ARG A 134 -10.46 -8.81 9.91
CA ARG A 134 -10.88 -10.15 10.31
C ARG A 134 -10.11 -10.65 11.54
N ASP A 135 -8.79 -10.45 11.56
CA ASP A 135 -7.96 -10.82 12.71
C ASP A 135 -8.38 -10.03 13.97
N VAL A 136 -8.63 -8.72 13.85
CA VAL A 136 -9.11 -7.87 14.97
C VAL A 136 -10.47 -8.35 15.47
N ASP A 137 -11.43 -8.62 14.59
CA ASP A 137 -12.76 -9.10 14.97
C ASP A 137 -12.68 -10.47 15.68
N ASN A 138 -11.84 -11.38 15.19
CA ASN A 138 -11.58 -12.66 15.84
C ASN A 138 -10.95 -12.45 17.23
N ALA A 139 -10.01 -11.52 17.34
CA ALA A 139 -9.33 -11.20 18.59
C ALA A 139 -10.26 -10.64 19.68
N LEU A 140 -11.29 -9.88 19.28
CA LEU A 140 -12.30 -9.34 20.19
C LEU A 140 -13.29 -10.40 20.69
N ASN A 141 -13.53 -11.46 19.92
CA ASN A 141 -14.54 -12.47 20.23
C ASN A 141 -13.96 -13.77 20.83
N GLN A 142 -12.65 -13.95 20.83
CA GLN A 142 -12.01 -15.15 21.39
C GLN A 142 -11.89 -15.10 22.91
N LYS A 143 -11.85 -16.28 23.53
CA LYS A 143 -11.58 -16.41 24.96
C LYS A 143 -10.16 -16.00 25.29
N GLN A 144 -9.99 -15.31 26.42
CA GLN A 144 -8.70 -14.85 26.91
C GLN A 144 -8.32 -15.62 28.18
N ASP A 145 -7.02 -15.85 28.34
CA ASP A 145 -6.39 -16.53 29.47
C ASP A 145 -6.85 -17.99 29.71
N GLU A 146 -7.52 -18.60 28.72
CA GLU A 146 -7.88 -20.01 28.70
C GLU A 146 -6.92 -20.81 27.80
N ILE A 147 -6.37 -21.90 28.34
CA ILE A 147 -5.56 -22.83 27.55
C ILE A 147 -6.49 -23.81 26.84
N GLU A 148 -6.34 -23.92 25.53
CA GLU A 148 -7.14 -24.81 24.69
C GLU A 148 -6.22 -25.68 23.82
N VAL A 149 -6.69 -26.88 23.47
CA VAL A 149 -6.09 -27.69 22.42
C VAL A 149 -6.91 -27.48 21.15
N ILE A 150 -6.28 -27.03 20.08
CA ILE A 150 -6.91 -26.82 18.78
C ILE A 150 -6.29 -27.74 17.74
N THR A 151 -7.07 -28.06 16.70
CA THR A 151 -6.55 -28.67 15.47
C THR A 151 -6.51 -27.58 14.40
N GLN A 152 -5.35 -27.39 13.80
CA GLN A 152 -5.18 -26.59 12.59
C GLN A 152 -5.20 -27.54 11.39
N GLU A 153 -6.18 -27.37 10.50
CA GLU A 153 -6.39 -28.28 9.36
C GLU A 153 -5.40 -28.04 8.21
N GLU A 154 -4.90 -26.82 8.07
CA GLU A 154 -4.07 -26.40 6.93
C GLU A 154 -2.71 -25.86 7.38
N ASP A 155 -1.73 -25.92 6.48
CA ASP A 155 -0.42 -25.29 6.69
C ASP A 155 -0.55 -23.76 6.64
N HIS A 156 0.10 -23.07 7.57
CA HIS A 156 0.23 -21.62 7.54
C HIS A 156 1.65 -21.22 7.16
N TYR A 157 1.78 -20.19 6.33
CA TYR A 157 3.06 -19.79 5.73
C TYR A 157 3.50 -18.43 6.25
N PHE A 158 4.81 -18.30 6.49
CA PHE A 158 5.42 -17.07 6.98
C PHE A 158 6.66 -16.74 6.16
N PHE A 159 6.75 -15.50 5.68
CA PHE A 159 8.01 -14.94 5.20
C PHE A 159 8.80 -14.43 6.41
N VAL A 160 9.93 -15.05 6.71
CA VAL A 160 10.67 -14.84 7.95
C VAL A 160 12.01 -14.14 7.77
N TYR A 161 12.46 -13.49 8.83
CA TYR A 161 13.80 -12.96 8.99
C TYR A 161 14.34 -13.38 10.35
N LYS A 162 15.66 -13.54 10.44
CA LYS A 162 16.31 -13.91 11.70
C LYS A 162 16.24 -12.74 12.68
N MET A 163 15.81 -12.99 13.92
CA MET A 163 15.74 -11.93 14.91
C MET A 163 17.16 -11.54 15.38
N PRO A 164 17.46 -10.23 15.47
CA PRO A 164 18.71 -9.77 16.04
C PRO A 164 18.70 -10.01 17.55
N TYR A 165 19.60 -10.85 18.05
CA TYR A 165 19.83 -10.93 19.50
C TYR A 165 20.71 -9.76 19.93
N ARG A 166 20.41 -9.18 21.10
CA ARG A 166 21.24 -8.15 21.75
C ARG A 166 22.62 -8.73 22.11
N THR A 167 23.50 -8.81 21.13
CA THR A 167 24.93 -9.11 21.21
C THR A 167 25.69 -8.01 20.47
N GLU A 168 27.02 -7.94 20.54
CA GLU A 168 27.80 -6.92 19.80
C GLU A 168 27.59 -6.99 18.27
N LYS A 169 27.14 -8.14 17.74
CA LYS A 169 26.74 -8.31 16.33
C LYS A 169 25.32 -7.81 16.00
N ALA A 170 24.56 -7.34 16.98
CA ALA A 170 23.16 -6.93 16.81
C ALA A 170 22.98 -5.82 15.76
N ALA A 171 23.99 -4.96 15.56
CA ALA A 171 23.93 -3.90 14.55
C ALA A 171 23.90 -4.46 13.12
N TYR A 172 24.61 -5.57 12.86
CA TYR A 172 24.63 -6.24 11.56
C TYR A 172 23.31 -7.00 11.33
N ASP A 173 22.84 -7.75 12.34
CA ASP A 173 21.59 -8.51 12.28
C ASP A 173 20.35 -7.60 12.10
N LEU A 174 20.41 -6.35 12.60
CA LEU A 174 19.37 -5.35 12.35
C LEU A 174 19.32 -4.88 10.89
N GLY A 175 20.46 -4.86 10.18
CA GLY A 175 20.53 -4.55 8.76
C GLY A 175 19.84 -5.61 7.91
N ASP A 176 20.17 -6.88 8.17
CA ASP A 176 19.58 -8.02 7.47
C ASP A 176 18.07 -8.12 7.71
N ALA A 177 17.63 -7.97 8.96
CA ALA A 177 16.20 -7.95 9.29
C ALA A 177 15.46 -6.82 8.55
N ARG A 178 16.03 -5.60 8.50
CA ARG A 178 15.43 -4.48 7.76
C ARG A 178 15.37 -4.75 6.25
N ALA A 179 16.42 -5.34 5.67
CA ALA A 179 16.43 -5.69 4.26
C ALA A 179 15.34 -6.73 3.93
N MET A 180 15.15 -7.73 4.79
CA MET A 180 14.09 -8.73 4.61
C MET A 180 12.69 -8.14 4.80
N ILE A 181 12.48 -7.27 5.78
CA ILE A 181 11.21 -6.54 5.95
C ILE A 181 10.92 -5.69 4.70
N LYS A 182 11.92 -5.00 4.15
CA LYS A 182 11.78 -4.23 2.91
C LYS A 182 11.42 -5.13 1.73
N ARG A 183 12.11 -6.26 1.57
CA ARG A 183 11.84 -7.25 0.52
C ARG A 183 10.41 -7.79 0.58
N CYS A 184 9.95 -8.15 1.78
CA CYS A 184 8.58 -8.62 2.00
C CYS A 184 7.55 -7.59 1.52
N LYS A 185 7.76 -6.30 1.86
CA LYS A 185 6.90 -5.19 1.45
C LYS A 185 6.95 -4.93 -0.06
N ASP A 186 8.15 -4.81 -0.64
CA ASP A 186 8.32 -4.53 -2.07
C ASP A 186 7.79 -5.68 -2.95
N SER A 187 7.80 -6.91 -2.43
CA SER A 187 7.29 -8.10 -3.11
C SER A 187 5.83 -8.39 -2.81
N TRP A 188 5.19 -7.60 -1.94
CA TRP A 188 3.78 -7.76 -1.54
C TRP A 188 3.47 -9.16 -1.00
N PHE A 189 4.37 -9.70 -0.18
CA PHE A 189 4.20 -11.05 0.37
C PHE A 189 3.26 -11.08 1.58
N ASN A 190 3.31 -10.05 2.44
CA ASN A 190 2.54 -10.05 3.68
C ASN A 190 1.03 -9.96 3.43
N SER A 191 0.27 -10.83 4.08
CA SER A 191 -1.20 -10.87 4.00
C SER A 191 -1.88 -9.98 5.04
N THR A 192 -1.14 -9.55 6.07
CA THR A 192 -1.64 -8.75 7.20
C THR A 192 -0.60 -7.72 7.66
N LEU A 193 -1.00 -6.88 8.62
CA LEU A 193 -0.09 -5.95 9.29
C LEU A 193 0.61 -6.55 10.52
N ASN A 194 0.15 -7.71 11.00
CA ASN A 194 0.66 -8.32 12.23
C ASN A 194 2.02 -9.00 11.99
N VAL A 195 2.84 -8.99 13.05
CA VAL A 195 4.11 -9.70 13.09
C VAL A 195 3.90 -11.01 13.83
N SER A 196 4.54 -12.05 13.32
CA SER A 196 4.63 -13.34 13.98
C SER A 196 6.06 -13.61 14.40
N GLU A 197 6.24 -14.26 15.54
CA GLU A 197 7.53 -14.66 16.05
C GLU A 197 7.55 -16.17 16.26
N ILE A 198 8.70 -16.79 15.98
CA ILE A 198 8.87 -18.23 15.96
C ILE A 198 9.99 -18.62 16.91
N VAL A 199 9.67 -19.54 17.82
CA VAL A 199 10.61 -20.19 18.72
C VAL A 199 10.87 -21.59 18.17
N LEU A 200 12.12 -21.87 17.78
CA LEU A 200 12.49 -23.18 17.28
C LEU A 200 12.27 -24.26 18.35
N GLN A 201 11.92 -25.48 17.91
CA GLN A 201 11.65 -26.61 18.80
C GLN A 201 12.76 -26.84 19.83
N GLU A 202 14.03 -26.71 19.45
CA GLU A 202 15.17 -26.84 20.38
C GLU A 202 15.06 -25.90 21.58
N HIS A 203 14.61 -24.66 21.36
CA HIS A 203 14.44 -23.65 22.41
C HIS A 203 13.15 -23.83 23.23
N VAL A 204 12.19 -24.58 22.69
CA VAL A 204 11.02 -25.04 23.45
C VAL A 204 11.43 -26.17 24.40
N LEU A 205 12.24 -27.12 23.91
CA LEU A 205 12.67 -28.29 24.65
C LEU A 205 13.68 -27.94 25.76
N ASP A 206 14.61 -27.02 25.52
CA ASP A 206 15.56 -26.54 26.52
C ASP A 206 14.95 -25.54 27.55
N GLY A 207 13.73 -25.08 27.31
CA GLY A 207 12.99 -24.15 28.17
C GLY A 207 13.45 -22.69 28.11
N SER A 208 14.34 -22.33 27.18
CA SER A 208 14.81 -20.95 26.97
C SER A 208 13.76 -20.08 26.28
N PHE A 209 12.90 -20.67 25.44
CA PHE A 209 11.90 -20.01 24.60
C PHE A 209 12.47 -18.83 23.79
N LYS A 210 13.72 -19.00 23.34
CA LYS A 210 14.44 -17.98 22.60
C LYS A 210 13.80 -17.77 21.22
N LYS A 211 13.25 -16.57 20.98
CA LYS A 211 12.62 -16.17 19.71
C LYS A 211 13.65 -16.10 18.60
N THR A 212 13.59 -17.00 17.61
CA THR A 212 14.63 -17.16 16.58
C THR A 212 14.33 -16.35 15.32
N TYR A 213 13.06 -16.33 14.92
CA TYR A 213 12.61 -15.64 13.72
C TYR A 213 11.45 -14.69 14.03
N GLY A 214 11.43 -13.56 13.34
CA GLY A 214 10.24 -12.74 13.16
C GLY A 214 9.76 -12.92 11.73
N GLY A 215 8.50 -12.63 11.44
CA GLY A 215 7.97 -12.81 10.10
C GLY A 215 6.57 -12.25 9.91
N PHE A 216 6.11 -12.36 8.67
CA PHE A 216 4.78 -11.93 8.25
C PHE A 216 4.04 -13.11 7.65
N ARG A 217 2.76 -13.26 8.00
CA ARG A 217 1.87 -14.25 7.39
C ARG A 217 1.76 -13.97 5.88
N ILE A 218 1.71 -15.02 5.07
CA ILE A 218 1.50 -14.94 3.62
C ILE A 218 0.34 -15.85 3.20
N ASP A 219 -0.39 -15.47 2.14
CA ASP A 219 -1.64 -16.14 1.73
C ASP A 219 -1.42 -17.55 1.15
N HIS A 220 -0.25 -17.81 0.57
CA HIS A 220 0.04 -19.04 -0.14
C HIS A 220 1.53 -19.37 -0.06
N LYS A 221 1.86 -20.63 -0.32
CA LYS A 221 3.25 -21.08 -0.41
C LYS A 221 3.97 -20.35 -1.54
N ILE A 222 5.14 -19.80 -1.24
CA ILE A 222 6.06 -19.21 -2.21
C ILE A 222 7.35 -20.04 -2.20
N GLU A 223 7.95 -20.25 -3.37
CA GLU A 223 9.27 -20.89 -3.49
C GLU A 223 10.35 -19.88 -3.11
N ASP A 224 10.65 -19.79 -1.82
CA ASP A 224 11.64 -18.88 -1.26
C ASP A 224 12.29 -19.51 -0.02
N GLU A 225 13.60 -19.34 0.13
CA GLU A 225 14.37 -19.89 1.26
C GLU A 225 13.97 -19.28 2.61
N ASN A 226 13.34 -18.10 2.59
CA ASN A 226 12.84 -17.40 3.76
C ASN A 226 11.40 -17.79 4.14
N ILE A 227 10.85 -18.87 3.58
CA ILE A 227 9.53 -19.37 4.00
C ILE A 227 9.67 -20.38 5.13
N MET A 228 8.97 -20.11 6.23
CA MET A 228 8.69 -21.11 7.26
C MET A 228 7.22 -21.50 7.25
N ILE A 229 6.98 -22.77 7.55
CA ILE A 229 5.65 -23.36 7.59
C ILE A 229 5.32 -23.67 9.05
N ARG A 230 4.16 -23.20 9.52
CA ARG A 230 3.49 -23.77 10.67
C ARG A 230 2.59 -24.90 10.17
N PRO A 231 2.97 -26.17 10.38
CA PRO A 231 2.28 -27.29 9.78
C PRO A 231 0.86 -27.47 10.33
N ALA A 232 -0.04 -28.03 9.52
CA ALA A 232 -1.29 -28.60 10.02
C ALA A 232 -1.01 -29.60 11.16
N GLY A 233 -1.87 -29.61 12.18
CA GLY A 233 -1.67 -30.45 13.37
C GLY A 233 -2.32 -29.91 14.63
N GLN A 234 -1.98 -30.51 15.77
CA GLN A 234 -2.52 -30.14 17.07
C GLN A 234 -1.64 -29.11 17.78
N TYR A 235 -2.28 -28.12 18.36
CA TYR A 235 -1.60 -27.05 19.08
C TYR A 235 -2.23 -26.84 20.44
N VAL A 236 -1.40 -26.76 21.48
CA VAL A 236 -1.82 -26.16 22.75
C VAL A 236 -1.65 -24.65 22.62
N THR A 237 -2.73 -23.91 22.83
CA THR A 237 -2.76 -22.46 22.58
C THR A 237 -3.37 -21.71 23.75
N VAL A 238 -2.95 -20.46 23.91
CA VAL A 238 -3.58 -19.48 24.79
C VAL A 238 -3.55 -18.13 24.10
N CYS A 239 -4.66 -17.42 24.18
CA CYS A 239 -4.69 -16.00 23.89
C CYS A 239 -4.65 -15.22 25.21
N SER A 240 -3.73 -14.27 25.37
CA SER A 240 -3.59 -13.52 26.62
C SER A 240 -3.14 -12.10 26.34
N LYS A 241 -3.56 -11.16 27.19
CA LYS A 241 -2.95 -9.82 27.22
C LYS A 241 -1.57 -9.94 27.83
N SER A 242 -0.57 -9.98 26.98
CA SER A 242 0.80 -10.24 27.36
C SER A 242 1.74 -9.67 26.33
N GLY A 243 2.95 -9.31 26.76
CA GLY A 243 3.99 -8.96 25.81
C GLY A 243 5.35 -8.86 26.46
N GLY A 244 6.35 -8.73 25.60
CA GLY A 244 7.75 -8.63 25.99
C GLY A 244 8.21 -9.81 26.86
N ASN A 245 8.62 -9.53 28.09
CA ASN A 245 9.27 -10.50 28.97
C ASN A 245 8.32 -11.54 29.58
N LYS A 246 7.00 -11.40 29.37
CA LYS A 246 5.98 -12.30 29.93
C LYS A 246 5.69 -13.51 29.03
N ILE A 247 6.04 -13.45 27.74
CA ILE A 247 5.79 -14.55 26.80
C ILE A 247 6.44 -15.88 27.22
N PRO A 248 7.72 -15.93 27.68
CA PRO A 248 8.30 -17.19 28.15
C PRO A 248 7.52 -17.82 29.31
N CYS A 249 6.84 -17.03 30.13
CA CYS A 249 5.96 -17.55 31.18
C CYS A 249 4.70 -18.21 30.59
N LEU A 250 4.13 -17.69 29.49
CA LEU A 250 3.02 -18.33 28.79
C LEU A 250 3.45 -19.67 28.19
N TYR A 251 4.59 -19.73 27.50
CA TYR A 251 5.06 -21.01 26.95
C TYR A 251 5.36 -22.05 28.04
N ARG A 252 5.90 -21.64 29.20
CA ARG A 252 6.03 -22.56 30.36
C ARG A 252 4.69 -23.12 30.82
N LYS A 253 3.64 -22.30 30.86
CA LYS A 253 2.28 -22.76 31.20
C LYS A 253 1.74 -23.72 30.14
N LEU A 254 1.88 -23.40 28.85
CA LEU A 254 1.43 -24.25 27.74
C LEU A 254 2.15 -25.60 27.75
N LYS A 255 3.48 -25.60 27.96
CA LYS A 255 4.26 -26.85 28.04
C LYS A 255 3.82 -27.69 29.22
N LYS A 256 3.68 -27.09 30.42
CA LYS A 256 3.19 -27.80 31.60
C LYS A 256 1.80 -28.42 31.35
N TYR A 257 0.89 -27.66 30.76
CA TYR A 257 -0.44 -28.16 30.39
C TYR A 257 -0.36 -29.34 29.42
N ALA A 258 0.46 -29.24 28.37
CA ALA A 258 0.68 -30.31 27.41
C ALA A 258 1.15 -31.60 28.10
N ASP A 259 2.18 -31.49 28.95
CA ASP A 259 2.77 -32.60 29.70
C ASP A 259 1.71 -33.27 30.62
N GLU A 260 0.87 -32.47 31.29
CA GLU A 260 -0.21 -32.95 32.20
C GLU A 260 -1.39 -33.60 31.46
N HIS A 261 -1.61 -33.29 30.19
CA HIS A 261 -2.75 -33.77 29.39
C HIS A 261 -2.37 -34.80 28.34
N GLY A 262 -1.19 -35.41 28.44
CA GLY A 262 -0.75 -36.50 27.57
C GLY A 262 -0.32 -36.04 26.17
N TYR A 263 0.19 -34.82 26.04
CA TYR A 263 0.76 -34.29 24.81
C TYR A 263 2.27 -34.13 24.93
N GLN A 264 2.99 -34.32 23.82
CA GLN A 264 4.42 -34.04 23.71
C GLN A 264 4.67 -32.99 22.62
N VAL A 265 5.65 -32.12 22.86
CA VAL A 265 6.11 -31.13 21.88
C VAL A 265 6.72 -31.84 20.66
N CYS A 266 6.21 -31.54 19.47
CA CYS A 266 6.66 -32.16 18.22
C CYS A 266 7.14 -31.15 17.16
N GLY A 267 7.14 -29.84 17.47
CA GLY A 267 7.65 -28.83 16.57
C GLY A 267 7.86 -27.47 17.23
N ASN A 268 7.98 -26.44 16.39
CA ASN A 268 8.21 -25.07 16.83
C ASN A 268 7.01 -24.52 17.61
N ALA A 269 7.26 -23.45 18.36
CA ALA A 269 6.22 -22.62 18.93
C ALA A 269 6.12 -21.29 18.18
N TYR A 270 4.92 -20.71 18.16
CA TYR A 270 4.59 -19.51 17.40
C TYR A 270 3.91 -18.51 18.31
N GLU A 271 4.20 -17.24 18.12
CA GLU A 271 3.54 -16.10 18.74
C GLU A 271 2.99 -15.23 17.62
N GLU A 272 1.69 -14.95 17.66
CA GLU A 272 1.05 -14.04 16.74
C GLU A 272 0.43 -12.88 17.51
N ASP A 273 0.86 -11.68 17.18
CA ASP A 273 0.20 -10.47 17.64
C ASP A 273 -1.21 -10.42 17.04
N GLN A 274 -2.25 -10.41 17.88
CA GLN A 274 -3.65 -10.30 17.46
C GLN A 274 -4.11 -8.83 17.55
N LEU A 275 -3.81 -8.17 18.67
CA LEU A 275 -3.94 -6.72 18.87
C LEU A 275 -2.59 -6.17 19.31
N SER A 276 -2.00 -5.32 18.49
CA SER A 276 -0.57 -5.00 18.50
C SER A 276 -0.33 -3.49 18.52
N TYR A 277 0.82 -3.04 18.00
CA TYR A 277 1.20 -1.63 17.87
C TYR A 277 0.21 -0.75 17.09
N ILE A 278 -0.72 -1.36 16.34
CA ILE A 278 -1.76 -0.64 15.59
C ILE A 278 -2.90 -0.21 16.52
N THR A 279 -3.14 -0.97 17.58
CA THR A 279 -4.30 -0.82 18.48
C THR A 279 -3.91 -0.50 19.92
N GLU A 280 -2.64 -0.72 20.28
CA GLU A 280 -2.13 -0.58 21.64
C GLU A 280 -0.70 0.00 21.62
N HIS A 281 -0.45 0.98 22.48
CA HIS A 281 0.85 1.64 22.60
C HIS A 281 1.77 0.91 23.58
N ASP A 282 1.21 0.31 24.62
CA ASP A 282 1.96 -0.47 25.60
C ASP A 282 2.10 -1.93 25.15
N ARG A 283 3.33 -2.34 24.85
CA ARG A 283 3.65 -3.71 24.45
C ARG A 283 3.21 -4.75 25.48
N GLU A 284 3.10 -4.41 26.76
CA GLU A 284 2.63 -5.37 27.76
C GLU A 284 1.13 -5.66 27.67
N ASN A 285 0.37 -4.79 27.01
CA ASN A 285 -1.08 -4.91 26.83
C ASN A 285 -1.46 -5.52 25.46
N TYR A 286 -0.48 -5.93 24.66
CA TYR A 286 -0.76 -6.59 23.39
C TYR A 286 -1.56 -7.86 23.65
N LEU A 287 -2.55 -8.10 22.79
CA LEU A 287 -3.25 -9.36 22.79
C LEU A 287 -2.46 -10.29 21.87
N VAL A 288 -1.84 -11.30 22.46
CA VAL A 288 -0.99 -12.26 21.75
C VAL A 288 -1.59 -13.64 21.84
N ARG A 289 -1.46 -14.41 20.76
CA ARG A 289 -1.80 -15.83 20.75
C ARG A 289 -0.54 -16.66 20.58
N CYS A 290 -0.29 -17.50 21.58
CA CYS A 290 0.81 -18.45 21.57
C CYS A 290 0.30 -19.81 21.09
N TYR A 291 1.08 -20.48 20.25
CA TYR A 291 0.82 -21.83 19.75
C TYR A 291 2.02 -22.71 20.06
N LEU A 292 1.79 -23.85 20.71
CA LEU A 292 2.79 -24.87 20.98
C LEU A 292 2.45 -26.12 20.17
N HIS A 293 3.26 -26.47 19.17
CA HIS A 293 2.99 -27.63 18.31
C HIS A 293 3.19 -28.93 19.10
N VAL A 294 2.13 -29.72 19.20
CA VAL A 294 2.11 -30.96 19.98
C VAL A 294 1.51 -32.12 19.19
N ARG A 295 1.78 -33.32 19.68
CA ARG A 295 1.07 -34.54 19.29
C ARG A 295 0.72 -35.34 20.55
N PRO A 296 -0.30 -36.20 20.52
CA PRO A 296 -0.59 -37.09 21.63
C PRO A 296 0.62 -37.99 21.92
N ILE A 297 0.82 -38.33 23.18
CA ILE A 297 1.74 -39.38 23.58
C ILE A 297 1.02 -40.69 23.32
N ASP A 298 1.55 -41.51 22.41
CA ASP A 298 1.04 -42.86 22.18
C ASP A 298 1.33 -43.71 23.42
N THR A 299 0.40 -43.72 24.37
CA THR A 299 0.39 -44.69 25.46
C THR A 299 -0.08 -46.00 24.87
N GLY A 300 0.80 -46.69 24.14
CA GLY A 300 0.51 -48.02 23.64
C GLY A 300 -0.01 -48.87 24.80
N ASN A 301 -1.24 -49.38 24.68
CA ASN A 301 -1.73 -50.43 25.55
C ASN A 301 -0.82 -51.65 25.33
N HIS A 302 0.14 -51.85 26.22
CA HIS A 302 0.86 -53.10 26.43
C HIS A 302 0.20 -53.87 27.56
#